data_AF-A0A091PBC1-F1
#
_entry.id   AF-A0A091PBC1-F1
#
_cell.length_a   1.000
_cell.length_b   1.000
_cell.length_c   1.000
_cell.angle_alpha   90.00
_cell.angle_beta   90.00
_cell.angle_gamma   90.00
#
_symmetry.space_group_name_H-M   'P 1'
#
loop_
_entity.id
_entity.type
_entity.pdbx_description
1 polymer ?
#
loop_
_entity_poly.entity_id
_entity_poly.type
_entity_poly.pdbx_seq_one_letter_code
_entity_poly.pdbx_strand_id
1 'polypeptide(L)'
;LTTPQTSLVAIRCASKKTGGSSKNLGGRSPGKRYGYKKVEGAFVHAGNILATQRLIRWHPGAHVGMGRNKTLYALEDGIVRYTKEVYIPLPRSSESREVICHLPKGAILYKTFINVIPTTEVGSFKLVTML
;
A
#
# COMPACT_ATOMS: atom_id res chain seq x y z
N LEU A 1 87.78 12.53 -23.01
CA LEU A 1 86.68 12.44 -24.01
C LEU A 1 85.39 12.18 -23.25
N THR A 2 84.71 13.24 -22.86
CA THR A 2 83.45 13.20 -22.11
C THR A 2 82.29 13.08 -23.11
N THR A 3 81.53 11.98 -23.06
CA THR A 3 80.29 11.84 -23.82
C THR A 3 79.19 12.68 -23.16
N PRO A 4 78.42 13.49 -23.90
CA PRO A 4 77.26 14.16 -23.31
C PRO A 4 76.19 13.10 -23.04
N GLN A 5 75.82 12.90 -21.77
CA GLN A 5 74.63 12.13 -21.45
C GLN A 5 73.40 12.95 -21.83
N THR A 6 72.81 12.63 -22.97
CA THR A 6 71.47 13.10 -23.33
C THR A 6 70.50 12.54 -22.31
N SER A 7 70.08 13.37 -21.35
CA SER A 7 68.97 13.06 -20.48
C SER A 7 67.70 12.96 -21.33
N LEU A 8 67.33 11.73 -21.69
CA LEU A 8 66.02 11.43 -22.24
C LEU A 8 64.99 11.81 -21.18
N VAL A 9 64.44 13.02 -21.28
CA VAL A 9 63.28 13.43 -20.50
C VAL A 9 62.13 12.51 -20.88
N ALA A 10 61.96 11.44 -20.11
CA ALA A 10 60.82 10.55 -20.24
C ALA A 10 59.59 11.28 -19.70
N ILE A 11 58.93 12.07 -20.56
CA ILE A 11 57.59 12.58 -20.28
C ILE A 11 56.66 11.37 -20.24
N ARG A 12 56.39 10.86 -19.04
CA ARG A 12 55.33 9.87 -18.84
C ARG A 12 54.00 10.61 -18.72
N CYS A 13 53.31 10.77 -19.84
CA CYS A 13 51.89 11.10 -19.83
C CYS A 13 51.13 9.90 -19.25
N ALA A 14 50.53 10.05 -18.07
CA ALA A 14 49.62 9.03 -17.54
C ALA A 14 48.39 8.90 -18.45
N SER A 15 48.09 7.67 -18.86
CA SER A 15 47.05 7.35 -19.84
C SER A 15 45.63 7.50 -19.29
N LYS A 16 44.78 8.15 -20.09
CA LYS A 16 43.30 8.18 -20.12
C LYS A 16 42.57 8.41 -18.80
N LYS A 17 41.85 9.54 -18.73
CA LYS A 17 40.77 9.81 -17.77
C LYS A 17 39.59 8.88 -18.07
N THR A 18 39.66 7.61 -17.67
CA THR A 18 38.51 6.69 -17.79
C THR A 18 37.73 6.72 -16.49
N GLY A 19 36.82 7.69 -16.36
CA GLY A 19 35.76 7.66 -15.37
C GLY A 19 34.55 6.92 -15.95
N GLY A 20 34.12 5.82 -15.32
CA GLY A 20 32.89 5.14 -15.72
C GLY A 20 31.67 6.03 -15.43
N SER A 21 30.66 6.00 -16.31
CA SER A 21 29.36 6.62 -16.03
C SER A 21 28.62 5.81 -14.95
N SER A 22 27.64 6.45 -14.30
CA SER A 22 26.79 5.75 -13.32
C SER A 22 26.11 4.56 -13.99
N LYS A 23 26.35 3.35 -13.45
CA LYS A 23 25.73 2.10 -13.91
C LYS A 23 24.28 1.96 -13.43
N ASN A 24 23.85 2.84 -12.52
CA ASN A 24 22.50 2.83 -11.95
C ASN A 24 21.54 3.61 -12.87
N LEU A 25 21.10 2.97 -13.95
CA LEU A 25 20.26 3.60 -15.00
C LEU A 25 18.76 3.68 -14.64
N GLY A 26 18.34 3.14 -13.48
CA GLY A 26 16.95 3.02 -13.03
C GLY A 26 16.44 4.13 -12.09
N GLY A 27 15.35 3.84 -11.37
CA GLY A 27 14.81 4.72 -10.31
C GLY A 27 13.88 5.85 -10.76
N ARG A 28 13.57 5.93 -12.06
CA ARG A 28 12.71 6.98 -12.64
C ARG A 28 11.21 6.63 -12.68
N SER A 29 10.76 5.70 -11.84
CA SER A 29 9.35 5.32 -11.82
C SER A 29 8.48 6.44 -11.22
N PRO A 30 7.41 6.88 -11.89
CA PRO A 30 6.52 7.90 -11.35
C PRO A 30 5.75 7.41 -10.12
N GLY A 31 5.26 8.37 -9.33
CA GLY A 31 4.42 8.08 -8.17
C GLY A 31 3.06 7.45 -8.56
N LYS A 32 2.65 6.41 -7.84
CA LYS A 32 1.43 5.62 -8.14
C LYS A 32 0.14 6.18 -7.52
N ARG A 33 0.21 7.30 -6.77
CA ARG A 33 -0.93 7.99 -6.13
C ARG A 33 -1.79 7.09 -5.22
N TYR A 34 -1.15 6.13 -4.55
CA TYR A 34 -1.78 5.31 -3.50
C TYR A 34 -2.10 6.17 -2.27
N GLY A 35 -3.14 5.79 -1.54
CA GLY A 35 -3.58 6.48 -0.33
C GLY A 35 -5.10 6.44 -0.15
N TYR A 36 -5.56 7.13 0.88
CA TYR A 36 -6.98 7.36 1.15
C TYR A 36 -7.60 8.21 0.04
N LYS A 37 -8.83 7.87 -0.34
CA LYS A 37 -9.68 8.64 -1.27
C LYS A 37 -10.87 9.24 -0.54
N LYS A 38 -11.31 8.61 0.55
CA LYS A 38 -12.37 9.07 1.44
C LYS A 38 -11.86 9.05 2.88
N VAL A 39 -11.95 10.21 3.54
CA VAL A 39 -11.52 10.41 4.92
C VAL A 39 -12.64 9.97 5.87
N GLU A 40 -12.31 9.76 7.13
CA GLU A 40 -13.30 9.47 8.16
C GLU A 40 -14.41 10.53 8.22
N GLY A 41 -15.66 10.10 8.39
CA GLY A 41 -16.82 10.98 8.42
C GLY A 41 -17.36 11.39 7.05
N ALA A 42 -16.67 11.05 5.95
CA ALA A 42 -17.16 11.32 4.61
C ALA A 42 -18.33 10.40 4.24
N PHE A 43 -19.36 10.98 3.62
CA PHE A 43 -20.42 10.21 2.98
C PHE A 43 -19.93 9.59 1.66
N VAL A 44 -20.27 8.34 1.43
CA VAL A 44 -19.90 7.57 0.25
C VAL A 44 -21.11 6.81 -0.28
N HIS A 45 -21.19 6.71 -1.60
CA HIS A 45 -22.10 5.78 -2.27
C HIS A 45 -21.44 4.41 -2.46
N ALA A 46 -22.27 3.39 -2.65
CA ALA A 46 -21.88 2.06 -3.06
C ALA A 46 -21.01 2.12 -4.34
N GLY A 47 -19.94 1.33 -4.35
CA GLY A 47 -18.95 1.29 -5.43
C GLY A 47 -17.85 2.35 -5.34
N ASN A 48 -17.98 3.38 -4.49
CA ASN A 48 -16.92 4.38 -4.34
C ASN A 48 -15.63 3.76 -3.78
N ILE A 49 -14.49 4.18 -4.33
CA ILE A 49 -13.17 3.78 -3.84
C ILE A 49 -12.87 4.51 -2.53
N LEU A 50 -12.51 3.75 -1.49
CA LEU A 50 -12.16 4.26 -0.16
C LEU A 50 -10.65 4.51 -0.03
N ALA A 51 -9.83 3.53 -0.43
CA ALA A 51 -8.37 3.61 -0.37
C ALA A 51 -7.72 2.72 -1.42
N THR A 52 -6.63 3.20 -2.03
CA THR A 52 -5.79 2.42 -2.95
C THR A 52 -4.43 2.15 -2.30
N GLN A 53 -3.96 0.91 -2.36
CA GLN A 53 -2.75 0.49 -1.66
C GLN A 53 -2.02 -0.64 -2.40
N ARG A 54 -0.71 -0.80 -2.15
CA ARG A 54 0.11 -1.90 -2.73
C ARG A 54 0.15 -3.13 -1.82
N LEU A 55 0.34 -2.89 -0.53
CA LEU A 55 0.23 -3.89 0.54
C LEU A 55 -0.98 -3.52 1.39
N ILE A 56 -1.50 -4.48 2.14
CA ILE A 56 -2.67 -4.25 2.99
C ILE A 56 -2.22 -3.41 4.19
N ARG A 57 -2.48 -2.10 4.12
CA ARG A 57 -2.29 -1.17 5.25
C ARG A 57 -3.59 -1.03 6.03
N TRP A 58 -4.70 -0.99 5.31
CA TRP A 58 -6.05 -0.98 5.87
C TRP A 58 -6.78 -2.25 5.45
N HIS A 59 -7.47 -2.86 6.40
CA HIS A 59 -8.27 -4.05 6.21
C HIS A 59 -9.73 -3.68 5.87
N PRO A 60 -10.40 -4.48 5.04
CA PRO A 60 -11.84 -4.34 4.83
C PRO A 60 -12.56 -4.74 6.12
N GLY A 61 -13.44 -3.87 6.61
CA GLY A 61 -14.37 -4.19 7.70
C GLY A 61 -15.81 -4.25 7.18
N ALA A 62 -16.75 -3.74 7.97
CA ALA A 62 -18.18 -3.80 7.65
C ALA A 62 -18.54 -2.99 6.40
N HIS A 63 -19.31 -3.60 5.49
CA HIS A 63 -19.79 -3.01 4.23
C HIS A 63 -18.67 -2.46 3.32
N VAL A 64 -17.47 -3.06 3.41
CA VAL A 64 -16.32 -2.71 2.56
C VAL A 64 -15.81 -3.94 1.81
N GLY A 65 -15.73 -3.82 0.49
CA GLY A 65 -15.13 -4.83 -0.38
C GLY A 65 -13.64 -4.58 -0.61
N MET A 66 -12.91 -5.64 -0.98
CA MET A 66 -11.50 -5.58 -1.37
C MET A 66 -11.30 -6.16 -2.77
N GLY A 67 -10.74 -5.37 -3.68
CA GLY A 67 -10.41 -5.80 -5.04
C GLY A 67 -9.13 -6.64 -5.14
N ARG A 68 -8.86 -7.22 -6.31
CA ARG A 68 -7.66 -8.05 -6.58
C ARG A 68 -6.34 -7.32 -6.31
N ASN A 69 -6.30 -6.02 -6.55
CA ASN A 69 -5.15 -5.15 -6.28
C ASN A 69 -5.15 -4.57 -4.85
N LYS A 70 -5.95 -5.13 -3.93
CA LYS A 70 -6.08 -4.71 -2.52
C LYS A 70 -6.68 -3.31 -2.34
N THR A 71 -7.32 -2.76 -3.37
CA THR A 71 -8.10 -1.53 -3.28
C THR A 71 -9.38 -1.79 -2.48
N LEU A 72 -9.72 -0.87 -1.59
CA LEU A 72 -10.94 -0.94 -0.79
C LEU A 72 -12.04 -0.07 -1.42
N TYR A 73 -13.26 -0.59 -1.46
CA TYR A 73 -14.43 0.11 -2.00
C TYR A 73 -15.66 -0.11 -1.12
N ALA A 74 -16.58 0.85 -1.12
CA ALA A 74 -17.82 0.77 -0.36
C ALA A 74 -18.81 -0.19 -1.03
N LEU A 75 -19.49 -1.02 -0.25
CA LEU A 75 -20.57 -1.89 -0.73
C LEU A 75 -21.95 -1.22 -0.61
N GLU A 76 -22.10 -0.29 0.34
CA GLU A 76 -23.35 0.40 0.65
C GLU A 76 -23.14 1.92 0.76
N ASP A 77 -24.25 2.66 0.72
CA ASP A 77 -24.28 4.11 0.90
C ASP A 77 -24.23 4.45 2.39
N GLY A 78 -23.24 5.25 2.81
CA GLY A 78 -23.06 5.53 4.22
C GLY A 78 -21.87 6.41 4.58
N ILE A 79 -21.53 6.42 5.86
CA ILE A 79 -20.43 7.22 6.42
C ILE A 79 -19.22 6.34 6.69
N VAL A 80 -18.05 6.76 6.22
CA VAL A 80 -16.80 6.02 6.44
C VAL A 80 -16.31 6.18 7.87
N ARG A 81 -15.97 5.06 8.53
CA ARG A 81 -15.35 5.01 9.86
C ARG A 81 -14.10 4.15 9.88
N TYR A 82 -13.12 4.56 10.67
CA TYR A 82 -11.87 3.84 10.84
C TYR A 82 -11.78 3.32 12.28
N THR A 83 -11.49 2.03 12.43
CA THR A 83 -11.43 1.37 13.74
C THR A 83 -10.14 0.56 13.87
N LYS A 84 -9.77 0.26 15.12
CA LYS A 84 -8.68 -0.65 15.45
C LYS A 84 -9.29 -1.90 16.06
N GLU A 85 -9.33 -2.97 15.29
CA GLU A 85 -9.98 -4.22 15.69
C GLU A 85 -8.97 -5.35 15.76
N VAL A 86 -9.32 -6.39 16.52
CA VAL A 86 -8.50 -7.59 16.64
C VAL A 86 -8.47 -8.32 15.30
N TYR A 87 -7.27 -8.61 14.81
CA TYR A 87 -7.07 -9.28 13.54
C TYR A 87 -7.01 -10.80 13.71
N ILE A 88 -8.02 -11.47 13.17
CA ILE A 88 -8.11 -12.92 13.13
C ILE A 88 -8.12 -13.35 11.65
N PRO A 89 -6.99 -13.80 11.09
CA PRO A 89 -6.90 -14.31 9.73
C PRO A 89 -7.57 -15.69 9.60
N LEU A 90 -7.88 -16.08 8.35
CA LEU A 90 -8.43 -17.40 8.08
C LEU A 90 -7.44 -18.51 8.48
N PRO A 91 -7.90 -19.63 9.06
CA PRO A 91 -7.01 -20.70 9.52
C PRO A 91 -6.08 -21.29 8.44
N ARG A 92 -6.48 -21.20 7.17
CA ARG A 92 -5.71 -21.72 6.02
C ARG A 92 -4.75 -20.70 5.39
N SER A 93 -4.70 -19.46 5.87
CA SER A 93 -3.79 -18.45 5.34
C SER A 93 -2.35 -18.67 5.82
N SER A 94 -1.37 -18.22 5.05
CA SER A 94 0.04 -18.27 5.47
C SER A 94 0.30 -17.40 6.71
N GLU A 95 -0.36 -16.23 6.81
CA GLU A 95 -0.24 -15.32 7.96
C GLU A 95 -0.58 -16.02 9.28
N SER A 96 -1.59 -16.90 9.29
CA SER A 96 -1.96 -17.66 10.48
C SER A 96 -0.83 -18.57 10.96
N ARG A 97 -0.16 -19.29 10.05
CA ARG A 97 0.92 -20.24 10.38
C ARG A 97 2.22 -19.54 10.72
N GLU A 98 2.57 -18.53 9.93
CA GLU A 98 3.86 -17.85 10.04
C GLU A 98 3.89 -16.86 11.19
N VAL A 99 2.78 -16.16 11.47
CA VAL A 99 2.76 -15.11 12.48
C VAL A 99 2.11 -15.60 13.77
N ILE A 100 0.86 -16.05 13.71
CA ILE A 100 0.06 -16.28 14.94
C ILE A 100 0.62 -17.42 15.78
N CYS A 101 1.05 -18.51 15.16
CA CYS A 101 1.64 -19.64 15.87
C CYS A 101 2.94 -19.31 16.61
N HIS A 102 3.64 -18.25 16.22
CA HIS A 102 4.90 -17.83 16.83
C HIS A 102 4.73 -16.69 17.85
N LEU A 103 3.51 -16.20 18.07
CA LEU A 103 3.25 -15.17 19.06
C LEU A 103 3.26 -15.76 20.49
N PRO A 104 3.76 -15.01 21.48
CA PRO A 104 3.68 -15.43 22.86
C PRO A 104 2.21 -15.49 23.32
N LYS A 105 1.94 -16.37 24.28
CA LYS A 105 0.59 -16.57 24.83
C LYS A 105 0.05 -15.25 25.39
N GLY A 106 -1.14 -14.86 24.96
CA GLY A 106 -1.80 -13.61 25.37
C GLY A 106 -1.52 -12.41 24.45
N ALA A 107 -0.64 -12.52 23.46
CA ALA A 107 -0.46 -11.48 22.46
C ALA A 107 -1.66 -11.42 21.49
N ILE A 108 -2.10 -10.20 21.18
CA ILE A 108 -3.21 -9.91 20.30
C ILE A 108 -2.73 -9.00 19.18
N LEU A 109 -3.08 -9.33 17.93
CA LEU A 109 -2.80 -8.47 16.79
C LEU A 109 -3.96 -7.50 16.59
N TYR A 110 -3.70 -6.20 16.60
CA TYR A 110 -4.67 -5.19 16.19
C TYR A 110 -4.32 -4.69 14.78
N LYS A 111 -5.34 -4.55 13.94
CA LYS A 111 -5.19 -3.93 12.62
C LYS A 111 -6.22 -2.82 12.41
N THR A 112 -5.94 -1.96 11.44
CA THR A 112 -6.85 -0.86 11.09
C THR A 112 -7.87 -1.35 10.10
N PHE A 113 -9.15 -1.20 10.42
CA PHE A 113 -10.26 -1.55 9.56
C PHE A 113 -10.95 -0.29 9.04
N ILE A 114 -11.46 -0.36 7.81
CA ILE A 114 -12.35 0.65 7.25
C ILE A 114 -13.75 0.06 7.21
N ASN A 115 -14.68 0.76 7.82
CA ASN A 115 -16.09 0.43 7.90
C ASN A 115 -16.91 1.50 7.17
N VAL A 116 -18.03 1.11 6.59
CA VAL A 116 -19.05 2.05 6.11
C VAL A 116 -20.31 1.81 6.93
N ILE A 117 -20.77 2.85 7.62
CA ILE A 117 -22.02 2.80 8.40
C ILE A 117 -23.16 3.22 7.48
N PRO A 118 -24.08 2.31 7.11
CA PRO A 118 -25.16 2.64 6.18
C PRO A 118 -26.07 3.72 6.78
N THR A 119 -26.46 4.68 5.94
CA THR A 119 -27.39 5.75 6.36
C THR A 119 -28.81 5.48 5.90
N THR A 120 -29.00 4.72 4.83
CA THR A 120 -30.32 4.38 4.31
C THR A 120 -30.84 3.11 4.96
N GLU A 121 -32.05 3.18 5.51
CA GLU A 121 -32.78 2.01 5.96
C GLU A 121 -33.24 1.18 4.76
N VAL A 122 -33.21 -0.16 4.90
CA VAL A 122 -33.54 -1.08 3.81
C VAL A 122 -35.06 -1.13 3.62
N GLY A 123 -35.56 -0.20 2.80
CA GLY A 123 -36.94 -0.16 2.33
C GLY A 123 -37.95 0.36 3.35
N SER A 124 -38.98 1.04 2.85
CA SER A 124 -40.18 1.40 3.63
C SER A 124 -41.38 0.64 3.05
N PHE A 125 -42.17 0.02 3.92
CA PHE A 125 -43.43 -0.57 3.51
C PHE A 125 -44.41 0.56 3.20
N LYS A 126 -44.90 0.59 1.94
CA LYS A 126 -45.94 1.52 1.52
C LYS A 126 -47.21 0.73 1.29
N LEU A 127 -48.30 1.20 1.90
CA LEU A 127 -49.62 0.64 1.65
C LEU A 127 -50.00 0.91 0.20
N VAL A 128 -50.26 -0.16 -0.56
CA VAL A 128 -50.55 -0.07 -2.00
C VAL A 128 -52.05 0.07 -2.25
N THR A 129 -52.89 -0.68 -1.53
CA THR A 129 -54.36 -0.58 -1.63
C THR A 129 -55.02 -0.93 -0.29
N MET A 130 -56.03 -0.15 0.10
CA MET A 130 -57.06 -0.62 1.04
C MET A 130 -58.12 -1.31 0.19
N LEU A 131 -58.22 -2.63 0.25
CA LEU A 131 -59.36 -3.39 -0.27
C LEU A 131 -60.56 -3.22 0.67
#